data_AF-A0A850NTW0-F1
#
_entry.id   AF-A0A850NTW0-F1
#
_cell.length_a   1.000
_cell.length_b   1.000
_cell.length_c   1.000
_cell.angle_alpha   90.00
_cell.angle_beta   90.00
_cell.angle_gamma   90.00
#
_symmetry.space_group_name_H-M   'P 1'
#
loop_
_entity.id
_entity.type
_entity.pdbx_description
1 polymer ?
#
loop_
_entity_poly.entity_id
_entity_poly.type
_entity_poly.pdbx_seq_one_letter_code
_entity_poly.pdbx_strand_id
1 'polypeptide(L)'
;MVDLLIALQGLQVLFLWLHDWVPVPPLNDVAAVRAEDGTAKLARTTLIQAAPWTIGLVASAYFAKVGFPPWLRCWLWVSYGLLFAGEIRAWWSPYLVEAEPARAARYRRLFGRTASFLPQRNGMAPNTLHCLLHACTLATLLVLAWVSI
;
A
#
# COMPACT_ATOMS: atom_id res chain seq x y z
N MET A 1 4.88 19.97 -8.54
CA MET A 1 3.76 19.01 -8.46
C MET A 1 4.10 17.66 -9.08
N VAL A 2 4.61 17.60 -10.32
CA VAL A 2 5.09 16.34 -10.91
C VAL A 2 6.19 15.66 -10.07
N ASP A 3 7.18 16.41 -9.58
CA ASP A 3 8.25 15.83 -8.75
C ASP A 3 7.70 15.26 -7.43
N LEU A 4 6.70 15.91 -6.82
CA LEU A 4 6.01 15.41 -5.62
C LEU A 4 5.24 14.12 -5.93
N LEU A 5 4.55 14.07 -7.07
CA LEU A 5 3.87 12.85 -7.52
C LEU A 5 4.86 11.70 -7.67
N ILE A 6 6.01 11.93 -8.31
CA ILE A 6 7.07 10.93 -8.48
C ILE A 6 7.64 10.51 -7.12
N ALA A 7 7.86 11.44 -6.19
CA ALA A 7 8.35 11.13 -4.85
C ALA A 7 7.36 10.23 -4.07
N LEU A 8 6.06 10.54 -4.12
CA LEU A 8 5.02 9.72 -3.49
C LEU A 8 4.95 8.31 -4.11
N GLN A 9 5.02 8.22 -5.45
CA GLN A 9 5.13 6.93 -6.15
C GLN A 9 6.38 6.15 -5.69
N GLY A 10 7.51 6.85 -5.55
CA GLY A 10 8.76 6.28 -5.06
C GLY A 10 8.63 5.69 -3.65
N LEU A 11 8.02 6.43 -2.73
CA LEU A 11 7.76 5.96 -1.37
C LEU A 11 6.88 4.71 -1.34
N GLN A 12 5.83 4.65 -2.17
CA GLN A 12 4.96 3.48 -2.25
C GLN A 12 5.66 2.28 -2.87
N VAL A 13 6.43 2.46 -3.94
CA VAL A 13 7.20 1.37 -4.54
C VAL A 13 8.20 0.82 -3.54
N LEU A 14 8.94 1.69 -2.83
CA LEU A 14 9.83 1.28 -1.75
C LEU A 14 9.09 0.50 -0.66
N PHE A 15 7.92 0.99 -0.23
CA PHE A 15 7.09 0.30 0.73
C PHE A 15 6.71 -1.10 0.25
N LEU A 16 6.15 -1.22 -0.96
CA LEU A 16 5.67 -2.48 -1.53
C LEU A 16 6.80 -3.50 -1.66
N TRP A 17 8.01 -3.07 -2.00
CA TRP A 17 9.18 -3.93 -2.10
C TRP A 17 9.78 -4.34 -0.74
N LEU A 18 9.66 -3.51 0.30
CA LEU A 18 10.48 -3.67 1.51
C LEU A 18 9.70 -4.00 2.78
N HIS A 19 8.43 -3.60 2.91
CA HIS A 19 7.71 -3.64 4.20
C HIS A 19 7.51 -5.05 4.77
N ASP A 20 7.53 -6.09 3.94
CA ASP A 20 7.45 -7.49 4.40
C ASP A 20 8.81 -8.19 4.46
N TRP A 21 9.89 -7.51 4.05
CA TRP A 21 11.24 -8.07 3.93
C TRP A 21 12.20 -7.54 4.98
N VAL A 22 12.08 -6.26 5.31
CA VAL A 22 12.96 -5.54 6.22
C VAL A 22 12.26 -5.36 7.57
N PRO A 23 12.80 -5.91 8.68
CA PRO A 23 12.21 -5.72 9.99
C PRO A 23 12.41 -4.29 10.47
N VAL A 24 11.30 -3.62 10.80
CA VAL A 24 11.26 -2.28 11.38
C VAL A 24 10.28 -2.27 12.57
N PRO A 25 10.59 -2.94 13.69
CA PRO A 25 9.71 -2.91 14.86
C PRO A 25 9.61 -1.48 15.45
N PRO A 26 8.44 -1.06 15.96
CA PRO A 26 7.20 -1.84 16.10
C PRO A 26 6.29 -1.79 14.85
N LEU A 27 6.75 -1.26 13.71
CA LEU A 27 5.90 -0.96 12.55
C LEU A 27 5.46 -2.21 11.77
N ASN A 28 6.27 -3.27 11.75
CA ASN A 28 5.93 -4.54 11.10
C ASN A 28 6.45 -5.76 11.88
N ASP A 29 5.94 -6.94 11.51
CA ASP A 29 6.35 -8.24 12.08
C ASP A 29 6.68 -9.22 10.93
N VAL A 30 7.86 -9.02 10.34
CA VAL A 30 8.34 -9.84 9.21
C VAL A 30 8.43 -11.32 9.58
N ALA A 31 8.72 -11.66 10.83
CA ALA A 31 8.78 -13.04 11.29
C ALA A 31 7.40 -13.70 11.26
N ALA A 32 6.35 -13.00 11.73
CA ALA A 32 4.98 -13.49 11.65
C ALA A 32 4.48 -13.65 10.21
N VAL A 33 4.79 -12.68 9.34
CA VAL A 33 4.45 -12.75 7.91
C VAL A 33 5.08 -13.97 7.24
N ARG A 34 6.38 -14.20 7.49
CA ARG A 34 7.08 -15.38 6.94
C ARG A 34 6.55 -16.70 7.49
N ALA A 35 6.13 -16.74 8.75
CA ALA A 35 5.55 -17.95 9.35
C ALA A 35 4.16 -18.29 8.79
N GLU A 36 3.32 -17.29 8.52
CA GLU A 36 1.97 -17.50 7.98
C GLU A 36 1.98 -17.79 6.48
N ASP A 37 2.72 -17.00 5.70
CA ASP A 37 2.64 -17.05 4.23
C ASP A 37 3.77 -17.86 3.58
N GLY A 38 4.93 -17.98 4.24
CA GLY A 38 6.13 -18.62 3.69
C GLY A 38 6.86 -17.75 2.65
N THR A 39 8.18 -17.89 2.56
CA THR A 39 9.04 -17.02 1.75
C THR A 39 8.72 -17.04 0.25
N ALA A 40 8.37 -18.20 -0.31
CA ALA A 40 8.06 -18.31 -1.74
C ALA A 40 6.76 -17.59 -2.12
N LYS A 41 5.70 -17.76 -1.30
CA LYS A 41 4.44 -17.04 -1.49
C LYS A 41 4.66 -15.54 -1.30
N LEU A 42 5.48 -15.15 -0.31
CA LEU A 42 5.82 -13.76 -0.06
C LEU A 42 6.52 -13.13 -1.28
N ALA A 43 7.57 -13.78 -1.82
CA ALA A 43 8.29 -13.31 -3.01
C ALA A 43 7.38 -13.11 -4.21
N ARG A 44 6.52 -14.11 -4.50
CA ARG A 44 5.54 -14.01 -5.58
C ARG A 44 4.56 -12.86 -5.36
N THR A 45 4.09 -12.71 -4.12
CA THR A 45 3.10 -11.71 -3.74
C THR A 45 3.69 -10.30 -3.82
N THR A 46 4.91 -10.09 -3.34
CA THR A 46 5.66 -8.83 -3.51
C THR A 46 5.86 -8.50 -4.97
N LEU A 47 6.27 -9.45 -5.82
CA LEU A 47 6.49 -9.18 -7.24
C LEU A 47 5.19 -8.73 -7.94
N ILE A 48 4.10 -9.47 -7.73
CA ILE A 48 2.78 -9.14 -8.30
C ILE A 48 2.29 -7.78 -7.79
N GLN A 49 2.51 -7.48 -6.51
CA GLN A 49 2.05 -6.25 -5.87
C GLN A 49 3.00 -5.06 -6.03
N ALA A 50 4.23 -5.22 -6.49
CA ALA A 50 5.16 -4.11 -6.63
C ALA A 50 5.43 -3.75 -8.11
N ALA A 51 5.34 -4.73 -9.02
CA ALA A 51 5.66 -4.51 -10.43
C ALA A 51 4.77 -3.45 -11.11
N PRO A 52 3.43 -3.46 -10.99
CA PRO A 52 2.59 -2.46 -11.66
C PRO A 52 2.89 -1.01 -11.24
N TRP A 53 3.17 -0.80 -9.94
CA TRP A 53 3.52 0.51 -9.40
C TRP A 53 4.94 0.92 -9.77
N THR A 54 5.88 -0.04 -9.84
CA THR A 54 7.24 0.22 -10.34
C THR A 54 7.21 0.69 -11.80
N ILE A 55 6.38 0.07 -12.64
CA ILE A 55 6.16 0.49 -14.04
C ILE A 55 5.60 1.92 -14.08
N GLY A 56 4.58 2.22 -13.25
CA GLY A 56 4.01 3.56 -13.13
C GLY A 56 5.03 4.62 -12.73
N LEU A 57 5.89 4.32 -11.76
CA LEU A 57 6.96 5.20 -11.29
C LEU A 57 8.00 5.46 -12.39
N VAL A 58 8.53 4.40 -13.01
CA VAL A 58 9.55 4.53 -14.06
C VAL A 58 9.01 5.33 -15.24
N ALA A 59 7.78 5.04 -15.68
CA ALA A 59 7.14 5.80 -16.75
C ALA A 59 6.91 7.26 -16.35
N SER A 60 6.45 7.53 -15.13
CA SER A 60 6.25 8.89 -14.62
C SER A 60 7.55 9.68 -14.58
N ALA A 61 8.66 9.06 -14.14
CA ALA A 61 9.98 9.67 -14.15
C ALA A 61 10.47 9.96 -15.58
N TYR A 62 10.29 9.02 -16.51
CA TYR A 62 10.67 9.17 -17.91
C TYR A 62 9.92 10.32 -18.60
N PHE A 63 8.60 10.44 -18.37
CA PHE A 63 7.76 11.47 -18.98
C PHE A 63 7.68 12.78 -18.19
N ALA A 64 8.47 12.93 -17.11
CA ALA A 64 8.37 14.05 -16.16
C ALA A 64 8.54 15.45 -16.80
N LYS A 65 9.37 15.56 -17.85
CA LYS A 65 9.68 16.84 -18.52
C LYS A 65 8.87 17.11 -19.78
N VAL A 66 8.27 16.07 -20.36
CA VAL A 66 7.55 16.15 -21.63
C VAL A 66 6.03 16.06 -21.46
N GLY A 67 5.57 15.77 -20.24
CA GLY A 67 4.15 15.60 -19.93
C GLY A 67 3.68 14.16 -20.08
N PHE A 68 2.65 13.80 -19.31
CA PHE A 68 2.19 12.41 -19.23
C PHE A 68 1.28 12.02 -20.40
N PRO A 69 1.64 10.99 -21.18
CA PRO A 69 0.77 10.53 -22.27
C PRO A 69 -0.56 9.97 -21.72
N PRO A 70 -1.64 9.96 -22.53
CA PRO A 70 -2.97 9.53 -22.06
C PRO A 70 -2.99 8.13 -21.43
N TRP A 71 -2.24 7.18 -21.99
CA TRP A 71 -2.16 5.82 -21.45
C TRP A 71 -1.56 5.80 -20.04
N LEU A 72 -0.55 6.65 -19.76
CA LEU A 72 0.09 6.72 -18.44
C LEU A 72 -0.86 7.35 -17.42
N ARG A 73 -1.59 8.40 -17.81
CA ARG A 73 -2.64 8.98 -16.97
C ARG A 73 -3.70 7.95 -16.62
N CYS A 74 -4.18 7.20 -17.61
CA CYS A 74 -5.12 6.10 -17.39
C CYS A 74 -4.55 5.04 -16.45
N TRP A 75 -3.31 4.59 -16.69
CA TRP A 75 -2.62 3.63 -15.85
C TRP A 75 -2.54 4.08 -14.39
N LEU A 76 -2.09 5.32 -14.14
CA LEU A 76 -1.96 5.87 -12.78
C LEU A 76 -3.32 5.96 -12.09
N TRP A 77 -4.35 6.48 -12.78
CA TRP A 77 -5.69 6.58 -12.20
C TRP A 77 -6.28 5.23 -11.84
N VAL A 78 -6.21 4.25 -12.75
CA VAL A 78 -6.74 2.91 -12.51
C VAL A 78 -5.95 2.21 -11.41
N SER A 79 -4.62 2.22 -11.47
CA SER A 79 -3.78 1.50 -10.50
C SER A 79 -3.90 2.09 -9.09
N TYR A 80 -3.81 3.42 -8.93
CA TYR A 80 -3.95 4.06 -7.62
C TYR A 80 -5.38 4.05 -7.10
N GLY A 81 -6.39 4.15 -7.98
CA GLY A 81 -7.78 4.01 -7.59
C GLY A 81 -8.09 2.60 -7.07
N LEU A 82 -7.60 1.55 -7.75
CA LEU A 82 -7.75 0.17 -7.31
C LEU A 82 -6.98 -0.10 -6.01
N LEU A 83 -5.77 0.44 -5.86
CA LEU A 83 -4.99 0.32 -4.62
C LEU A 83 -5.77 0.92 -3.45
N PHE A 84 -6.22 2.16 -3.57
CA PHE A 84 -6.95 2.86 -2.51
C PHE A 84 -8.27 2.16 -2.16
N ALA A 85 -9.01 1.69 -3.16
CA ALA A 85 -10.22 0.90 -2.93
C ALA A 85 -9.91 -0.42 -2.20
N GLY A 86 -8.79 -1.08 -2.54
CA GLY A 86 -8.28 -2.26 -1.86
C GLY A 86 -7.94 -1.99 -0.39
N GLU A 87 -7.23 -0.89 -0.11
CA GLU A 87 -6.90 -0.44 1.24
C GLU A 87 -8.16 -0.22 2.09
N ILE A 88 -9.17 0.48 1.54
CA ILE A 88 -10.48 0.67 2.18
C ILE A 88 -11.15 -0.66 2.48
N ARG A 89 -11.23 -1.55 1.49
CA ARG A 89 -11.90 -2.86 1.64
C ARG A 89 -11.17 -3.78 2.63
N ALA A 90 -9.84 -3.75 2.64
CA ALA A 90 -9.03 -4.68 3.45
C ALA A 90 -8.91 -4.23 4.91
N TRP A 91 -8.84 -2.92 5.16
CA TRP A 91 -8.52 -2.37 6.48
C TRP A 91 -9.66 -1.58 7.11
N TRP A 92 -10.22 -0.62 6.37
CA TRP A 92 -11.17 0.34 6.93
C TRP A 92 -12.59 -0.23 7.05
N SER A 93 -13.06 -0.95 6.04
CA SER A 93 -14.39 -1.59 6.07
C SER A 93 -14.52 -2.61 7.21
N PRO A 94 -13.58 -3.57 7.41
CA PRO A 94 -13.65 -4.50 8.54
C PRO A 94 -13.56 -3.83 9.91
N TYR A 95 -12.79 -2.75 9.99
CA TYR A 95 -12.62 -1.99 11.23
C TYR A 95 -13.89 -1.18 11.60
N LEU A 96 -14.53 -0.53 10.62
CA LEU A 96 -15.68 0.35 10.86
C LEU A 96 -17.02 -0.39 10.94
N VAL A 97 -17.18 -1.46 10.16
CA VAL A 97 -18.45 -2.21 10.05
C VAL A 97 -18.32 -3.51 10.83
N GLU A 98 -17.74 -4.54 10.24
CA GLU A 98 -17.53 -5.85 10.85
C GLU A 98 -16.43 -6.61 10.09
N ALA A 99 -15.58 -7.33 10.82
CA ALA A 99 -14.56 -8.19 10.22
C ALA A 99 -15.01 -9.64 10.27
N GLU A 100 -14.89 -10.35 9.14
CA GLU A 100 -15.05 -11.81 9.12
C GLU A 100 -14.09 -12.46 10.14
N PRO A 101 -14.55 -13.44 10.93
CA PRO A 101 -13.73 -14.04 11.99
C PRO A 101 -12.39 -14.58 11.50
N ALA A 102 -12.35 -15.19 10.32
CA ALA A 102 -11.12 -15.70 9.70
C ALA A 102 -10.13 -14.57 9.36
N ARG A 103 -10.63 -13.43 8.88
CA ARG A 103 -9.82 -12.25 8.58
C ARG A 103 -9.26 -11.64 9.85
N ALA A 104 -10.08 -11.46 10.88
CA ALA A 104 -9.63 -10.95 12.17
C ALA A 104 -8.60 -11.88 12.84
N ALA A 105 -8.78 -13.20 12.72
CA ALA A 105 -7.81 -14.17 13.22
C ALA A 105 -6.47 -14.09 12.47
N ARG A 106 -6.50 -14.02 11.13
CA ARG A 106 -5.29 -13.81 10.32
C ARG A 106 -4.62 -12.48 10.65
N TYR A 107 -5.40 -11.42 10.81
CA TYR A 107 -4.92 -10.09 11.20
C TYR A 107 -4.11 -10.15 12.50
N ARG A 108 -4.65 -10.77 13.55
CA ARG A 108 -3.97 -10.90 14.84
C ARG A 108 -2.66 -11.68 14.73
N ARG A 109 -2.60 -12.74 13.92
CA ARG A 109 -1.36 -13.51 13.70
C ARG A 109 -0.28 -12.66 13.02
N LEU A 110 -0.66 -11.87 12.03
CA LEU A 110 0.28 -11.08 11.23
C LEU A 110 0.70 -9.76 11.88
N PHE A 111 -0.24 -9.08 12.56
CA PHE A 111 -0.07 -7.68 12.98
C PHE A 111 -0.30 -7.46 14.48
N GLY A 112 -0.63 -8.50 15.25
CA GLY A 112 -0.96 -8.37 16.68
C GLY A 112 0.19 -7.87 17.57
N ARG A 113 1.43 -7.91 17.06
CA ARG A 113 2.63 -7.39 17.75
C ARG A 113 3.14 -6.06 17.18
N THR A 114 2.34 -5.42 16.32
CA THR A 114 2.72 -4.18 15.66
C THR A 114 2.04 -2.96 16.29
N ALA A 115 2.65 -1.79 16.15
CA ALA A 115 2.04 -0.54 16.55
C ALA A 115 0.75 -0.31 15.77
N SER A 116 -0.34 -0.09 16.49
CA SER A 116 -1.64 0.25 15.92
C SER A 116 -1.84 1.77 15.96
N PHE A 117 -2.33 2.34 14.87
CA PHE A 117 -2.67 3.75 14.76
C PHE A 117 -3.95 4.09 15.52
N LEU A 118 -4.89 3.14 15.55
CA LEU A 118 -6.15 3.24 16.28
C LEU A 118 -6.32 2.07 17.26
N PRO A 119 -7.15 2.22 18.30
CA PRO A 119 -7.51 1.12 19.19
C PRO A 119 -8.17 -0.05 18.44
N GLN A 120 -8.16 -1.23 19.03
CA GLN A 120 -8.79 -2.41 18.42
C GLN A 120 -10.31 -2.29 18.37
N ARG A 121 -10.91 -2.62 17.22
CA ARG A 121 -12.35 -2.76 17.00
C ARG A 121 -12.62 -3.93 16.06
N ASN A 122 -13.66 -4.71 16.33
CA ASN A 122 -14.03 -5.90 15.52
C ASN A 122 -12.87 -6.90 15.33
N GLY A 123 -11.94 -6.99 16.29
CA GLY A 123 -10.76 -7.86 16.19
C GLY A 123 -9.70 -7.39 15.18
N MET A 124 -9.83 -6.16 14.67
CA MET A 124 -8.89 -5.47 13.77
C MET A 124 -8.37 -4.20 14.47
N ALA A 125 -7.15 -3.77 14.17
CA ALA A 125 -6.60 -2.51 14.68
C ALA A 125 -5.68 -1.92 13.62
N PRO A 126 -6.07 -0.89 12.85
CA PRO A 126 -5.29 -0.37 11.73
C PRO A 126 -3.84 -0.12 12.13
N ASN A 127 -2.92 -0.90 11.56
CA ASN A 127 -1.50 -0.82 11.86
C ASN A 127 -0.93 0.51 11.34
N THR A 128 -0.02 1.12 12.10
CA THR A 128 0.55 2.44 11.80
C THR A 128 1.23 2.48 10.43
N LEU A 129 1.98 1.45 10.07
CA LEU A 129 2.69 1.38 8.79
C LEU A 129 1.72 1.38 7.60
N HIS A 130 0.63 0.64 7.69
CA HIS A 130 -0.41 0.61 6.66
C HIS A 130 -1.22 1.91 6.62
N CYS A 131 -1.52 2.53 7.76
CA CYS A 131 -2.15 3.85 7.77
C CYS A 131 -1.29 4.91 7.06
N LEU A 132 0.04 4.86 7.22
CA LEU A 132 0.96 5.73 6.48
C LEU A 132 0.91 5.46 4.98
N LEU A 133 0.90 4.19 4.56
CA LEU A 133 0.72 3.82 3.15
C LEU A 133 -0.59 4.41 2.60
N HIS A 134 -1.72 4.23 3.31
CA HIS A 134 -3.03 4.71 2.86
C HIS A 134 -3.05 6.24 2.71
N ALA A 135 -2.41 6.96 3.64
CA ALA A 135 -2.26 8.40 3.55
C ALA A 135 -1.41 8.80 2.33
N CYS A 136 -0.31 8.10 2.05
CA CYS A 136 0.48 8.31 0.84
C CYS A 136 -0.32 8.01 -0.44
N THR A 137 -1.12 6.94 -0.46
CA THR A 137 -2.00 6.58 -1.58
C THR A 137 -3.04 7.67 -1.84
N LEU A 138 -3.72 8.16 -0.80
CA LEU A 138 -4.64 9.29 -0.92
C LEU A 138 -3.93 10.55 -1.42
N ALA A 139 -2.79 10.91 -0.85
CA ALA A 139 -2.00 12.05 -1.30
C ALA A 139 -1.58 11.92 -2.77
N THR A 140 -1.23 10.72 -3.22
CA THR A 140 -0.88 10.43 -4.62
C THR A 140 -2.06 10.68 -5.54
N LEU A 141 -3.26 10.22 -5.18
CA LEU A 141 -4.49 10.46 -5.95
C LEU A 141 -4.82 11.95 -6.03
N LEU A 142 -4.68 12.69 -4.93
CA LEU A 142 -4.94 14.14 -4.90
C LEU A 142 -3.95 14.91 -5.78
N VAL A 143 -2.66 14.57 -5.70
CA VAL A 143 -1.63 15.20 -6.55
C VAL A 143 -1.82 14.79 -8.02
N LEU A 144 -2.20 13.54 -8.29
CA LEU A 144 -2.51 13.08 -9.65
C LEU A 144 -3.70 13.84 -10.23
N ALA A 145 -4.75 14.08 -9.43
CA ALA A 145 -5.89 14.91 -9.82
C ALA A 145 -5.45 16.31 -10.21
N TRP A 146 -4.61 16.94 -9.38
CA TRP A 146 -4.08 18.28 -9.64
C TRP A 146 -3.26 18.35 -10.93
N VAL A 147 -2.37 17.38 -11.15
CA VAL A 147 -1.48 17.35 -12.34
C VAL A 147 -2.26 16.96 -13.62
N SER A 148 -3.46 16.39 -13.48
CA SER A 148 -4.30 16.00 -14.62
C SER A 148 -5.23 17.12 -15.10
N ILE A 149 -5.32 18.23 -14.37
CA ILE A 149 -6.03 19.46 -14.73
C ILE A 149 -5.07 20.36 -15.52
#